data_AF-A0ABD3Q1B2-F1
#
_entry.id   AF-A0ABD3Q1B2-F1
#
_cell.length_a   1.000
_cell.length_b   1.000
_cell.length_c   1.000
_cell.angle_alpha   90.00
_cell.angle_beta   90.00
_cell.angle_gamma   90.00
#
_symmetry.space_group_name_H-M   'P 1'
#
loop_
_entity.id
_entity.type
_entity.pdbx_description
1 polymer ?
#
loop_
_entity_poly.entity_id
_entity_poly.type
_entity_poly.pdbx_seq_one_letter_code
_entity_poly.pdbx_strand_id
1 'polypeptide(L)'
;MVLSFATFCRPFNIDIRPSPTNPRCNGSRIHLFDPLWQKQKRHGDSKRNDRRGRSTGGGSSSSTHRVPEANIHYMGGGFGPGRTSPPFPYEVEMMPPRQTTPNDGGNDRPDRLIIRHLEEEDIASILPEIVREFGSLAPAPEPGDELSSKVENYLFSLTVLIGLTQRVKRRKEGYSNANSARPDHNVVCLVESHRHSEQIVGIAELSWQPPNPNSNAPPYVLPYYAKALLSRFFGRNNGDATTTTTTTTAGVAVPGGYVSNVLVWKTRRGRGYGRLLMAALEGIAKIWGCDDVRLHVDANENSGRIARELYSSLGYVGVPDRGGTSTNGIAGYGWMGPSMANQGLYLVDGVPLLYLRKSLKEE
;
A
#
# COMPACT_ATOMS: atom_id res chain seq x y z
N MET A 1 25.16 22.96 5.36
CA MET A 1 23.79 23.52 5.27
C MET A 1 22.92 22.45 4.61
N VAL A 2 22.35 21.56 5.41
CA VAL A 2 21.49 20.46 4.93
C VAL A 2 20.08 21.03 4.85
N LEU A 3 19.61 21.38 3.65
CA LEU A 3 18.19 21.67 3.45
C LEU A 3 17.41 20.38 3.72
N SER A 4 16.87 20.26 4.92
CA SER A 4 15.77 19.36 5.21
C SER A 4 14.57 19.88 4.44
N PHE A 5 14.42 19.45 3.19
CA PHE A 5 13.14 19.52 2.48
C PHE A 5 12.21 18.52 3.18
N ALA A 6 11.69 18.92 4.34
CA ALA A 6 10.41 18.43 4.79
C ALA A 6 9.46 18.71 3.63
N THR A 7 9.00 17.65 2.96
CA THR A 7 7.89 17.74 2.04
C THR A 7 6.79 18.48 2.81
N PHE A 8 6.41 19.66 2.33
CA PHE A 8 5.29 20.44 2.86
C PHE A 8 3.99 19.70 2.57
N CYS A 9 3.79 18.53 3.17
CA CYS A 9 2.46 18.01 3.40
C CYS A 9 2.00 18.70 4.68
N ARG A 10 1.28 19.82 4.53
CA ARG A 10 0.63 20.47 5.67
C ARG A 10 -0.27 19.46 6.38
N PRO A 11 -0.40 19.51 7.72
CA PRO A 11 -1.46 18.78 8.41
C PRO A 11 -2.82 19.34 7.96
N PHE A 12 -3.62 18.55 7.26
CA PHE A 12 -4.95 18.95 6.81
C PHE A 12 -6.00 18.67 7.89
N ASN A 13 -6.63 19.73 8.40
CA ASN A 13 -7.88 19.63 9.14
C ASN A 13 -9.03 19.55 8.13
N ILE A 14 -9.81 18.46 8.18
CA ILE A 14 -11.05 18.31 7.42
C ILE A 14 -12.17 18.96 8.25
N ASP A 15 -12.52 20.21 7.94
CA ASP A 15 -13.74 20.86 8.44
C ASP A 15 -14.87 20.63 7.42
N ILE A 16 -15.75 19.64 7.67
CA ILE A 16 -16.93 19.41 6.85
C ILE A 16 -18.03 20.34 7.35
N ARG A 17 -18.16 21.52 6.74
CA ARG A 17 -19.37 22.33 6.89
C ARG A 17 -20.42 21.94 5.84
N PRO A 18 -21.69 21.75 6.21
CA PRO A 18 -22.75 21.54 5.23
C PRO A 18 -22.99 22.84 4.44
N SER A 19 -22.93 22.75 3.11
CA SER A 19 -23.19 23.88 2.20
C SER A 19 -24.70 24.17 2.11
N PRO A 20 -25.13 25.44 2.11
CA PRO A 20 -26.54 25.80 1.93
C PRO A 20 -26.94 25.71 0.45
N THR A 21 -28.16 25.22 0.23
CA THR A 21 -28.81 25.10 -1.08
C THR A 21 -29.00 26.46 -1.76
N ASN A 22 -28.68 26.57 -3.06
CA ASN A 22 -29.22 27.63 -3.92
C ASN A 22 -29.44 27.15 -5.38
N PRO A 23 -30.40 27.72 -6.13
CA PRO A 23 -30.90 27.17 -7.39
C PRO A 23 -30.26 27.78 -8.66
N ARG A 24 -30.28 26.94 -9.71
CA ARG A 24 -30.35 27.24 -11.17
C ARG A 24 -29.46 28.36 -11.75
N CYS A 25 -28.51 27.96 -12.61
CA CYS A 25 -28.27 28.60 -13.91
C CYS A 25 -27.55 27.63 -14.89
N ASN A 26 -27.96 27.68 -16.16
CA ASN A 26 -27.49 26.87 -17.29
C ASN A 26 -26.11 27.35 -17.79
N GLY A 27 -25.22 26.40 -18.06
CA GLY A 27 -23.96 26.62 -18.77
C GLY A 27 -23.19 25.30 -18.86
N SER A 28 -22.88 24.88 -20.09
CA SER A 28 -22.21 23.64 -20.49
C SER A 28 -21.00 23.33 -19.61
N ARG A 29 -21.07 22.22 -18.85
CA ARG A 29 -19.99 21.75 -17.98
C ARG A 29 -19.69 20.28 -18.26
N ILE A 30 -18.41 20.02 -18.50
CA ILE A 30 -17.78 18.71 -18.55
C ILE A 30 -18.11 17.97 -17.24
N HIS A 31 -18.76 16.81 -17.36
CA HIS A 31 -19.03 15.93 -16.23
C HIS A 31 -17.74 15.24 -15.80
N LEU A 32 -17.00 15.84 -14.87
CA LEU A 32 -16.17 15.09 -13.93
C LEU A 32 -17.08 14.67 -12.76
N PHE A 33 -16.90 13.42 -12.32
CA PHE A 33 -17.63 12.71 -11.26
C PHE A 33 -18.89 11.96 -11.71
N ASP A 34 -18.70 10.67 -11.96
CA ASP A 34 -19.76 9.67 -11.92
C ASP A 34 -19.61 8.87 -10.60
N PRO A 35 -20.50 9.06 -9.60
CA PRO A 35 -20.49 8.31 -8.36
C PRO A 35 -21.35 7.04 -8.50
N LEU A 36 -20.85 6.03 -9.21
CA LEU A 36 -21.51 4.74 -9.29
C LEU A 36 -21.05 3.80 -8.17
N TRP A 37 -21.53 4.04 -6.94
CA TRP A 37 -21.91 2.95 -6.01
C TRP A 37 -22.80 3.46 -4.86
N GLN A 38 -24.03 3.86 -5.18
CA GLN A 38 -25.09 4.07 -4.18
C GLN A 38 -26.39 3.44 -4.67
N LYS A 39 -26.52 2.12 -4.48
CA LYS A 39 -27.79 1.44 -4.73
C LYS A 39 -28.70 1.66 -3.53
N GLN A 40 -29.61 2.63 -3.70
CA GLN A 40 -30.87 2.86 -3.01
C GLN A 40 -31.36 1.74 -2.08
N LYS A 41 -31.39 2.02 -0.77
CA LYS A 41 -32.49 1.56 0.10
C LYS A 41 -33.62 2.59 -0.02
N ARG A 42 -34.63 2.29 -0.83
CA ARG A 42 -35.92 2.99 -0.74
C ARG A 42 -36.75 2.32 0.35
N HIS A 43 -37.09 3.11 1.37
CA HIS A 43 -38.20 2.84 2.27
C HIS A 43 -39.50 2.83 1.47
N GLY A 44 -40.30 1.79 1.67
CA GLY A 44 -41.66 1.66 1.18
C GLY A 44 -42.36 0.60 2.00
N ASP A 45 -43.25 1.04 2.89
CA ASP A 45 -44.06 0.21 3.77
C ASP A 45 -45.08 -0.65 3.01
N SER A 46 -45.37 -1.80 3.63
CA SER A 46 -46.68 -2.45 3.74
C SER A 46 -46.88 -3.82 3.06
N LYS A 47 -47.33 -4.75 3.92
CA LYS A 47 -48.10 -6.01 3.72
C LYS A 47 -47.35 -7.33 3.44
N ARG A 48 -47.14 -8.06 4.55
CA ARG A 48 -47.75 -9.38 4.87
C ARG A 48 -48.06 -10.32 3.68
N ASN A 49 -47.26 -11.37 3.49
CA ASN A 49 -47.71 -12.78 3.54
C ASN A 49 -46.56 -13.80 3.32
N ASP A 50 -46.63 -14.85 4.15
CA ASP A 50 -46.31 -16.27 3.93
C ASP A 50 -44.94 -16.79 3.44
N ARG A 51 -44.31 -17.52 4.38
CA ARG A 51 -43.70 -18.86 4.26
C ARG A 51 -43.45 -19.40 2.84
N ARG A 52 -42.16 -19.60 2.53
CA ARG A 52 -41.59 -20.91 2.12
C ARG A 52 -40.06 -20.84 2.15
N GLY A 53 -39.46 -21.79 2.86
CA GLY A 53 -38.01 -21.94 2.97
C GLY A 53 -37.38 -22.13 1.59
N ARG A 54 -36.57 -21.14 1.19
CA ARG A 54 -35.75 -21.21 -0.01
C ARG A 54 -34.31 -21.30 0.48
N SER A 55 -33.72 -22.49 0.37
CA SER A 55 -32.31 -22.70 0.63
C SER A 55 -31.51 -21.78 -0.31
N THR A 56 -30.97 -20.70 0.24
CA THR A 56 -29.97 -19.88 -0.42
C THR A 56 -28.68 -20.68 -0.48
N GLY A 57 -28.60 -21.61 -1.44
CA GLY A 57 -27.33 -22.10 -1.94
C GLY A 57 -26.61 -20.91 -2.57
N GLY A 58 -25.92 -20.14 -1.73
CA GLY A 58 -25.06 -19.04 -2.15
C GLY A 58 -23.90 -19.63 -2.92
N GLY A 59 -24.14 -19.94 -4.20
CA GLY A 59 -23.09 -20.24 -5.14
C GLY A 59 -22.15 -19.05 -5.14
N SER A 60 -20.99 -19.21 -4.50
CA SER A 60 -19.90 -18.26 -4.56
C SER A 60 -19.59 -18.08 -6.04
N SER A 61 -20.04 -16.96 -6.62
CA SER A 61 -19.65 -16.56 -7.96
C SER A 61 -18.17 -16.22 -7.87
N SER A 62 -17.32 -17.23 -7.98
CA SER A 62 -15.88 -17.00 -7.97
C SER A 62 -15.58 -16.11 -9.17
N SER A 63 -15.18 -14.86 -8.90
CA SER A 63 -14.77 -13.92 -9.93
C SER A 63 -13.77 -14.63 -10.84
N THR A 64 -14.07 -14.66 -12.14
CA THR A 64 -13.21 -15.25 -13.18
C THR A 64 -11.84 -14.56 -13.26
N HIS A 65 -11.71 -13.38 -12.63
CA HIS A 65 -10.46 -12.62 -12.54
C HIS A 65 -9.64 -12.94 -11.28
N ARG A 66 -10.02 -13.95 -10.49
CA ARG A 66 -9.31 -14.28 -9.26
C ARG A 66 -7.97 -14.95 -9.57
N VAL A 67 -6.91 -14.38 -9.03
CA VAL A 67 -5.57 -14.97 -8.98
C VAL A 67 -5.63 -16.33 -8.26
N PRO A 68 -5.00 -17.40 -8.77
CA PRO A 68 -4.98 -18.68 -8.08
C PRO A 68 -4.29 -18.58 -6.70
N GLU A 69 -4.96 -19.01 -5.63
CA GLU A 69 -4.42 -18.90 -4.26
C GLU A 69 -3.09 -19.66 -4.07
N ALA A 70 -2.85 -20.75 -4.82
CA ALA A 70 -1.58 -21.47 -4.79
C ALA A 70 -0.37 -20.57 -5.14
N ASN A 71 -0.54 -19.63 -6.08
CA ASN A 71 0.52 -18.67 -6.42
C ASN A 71 0.75 -17.65 -5.31
N ILE A 72 -0.32 -17.20 -4.65
CA ILE A 72 -0.24 -16.30 -3.50
C ILE A 72 0.52 -16.98 -2.36
N HIS A 73 0.17 -18.23 -2.03
CA HIS A 73 0.85 -19.00 -0.99
C HIS A 73 2.32 -19.29 -1.33
N TYR A 74 2.62 -19.67 -2.58
CA TYR A 74 3.99 -19.94 -2.99
C TYR A 74 4.90 -18.71 -2.84
N MET A 75 4.45 -17.53 -3.27
CA MET A 75 5.23 -16.31 -3.14
C MET A 75 5.34 -15.87 -1.68
N GLY A 76 4.22 -15.83 -0.95
CA GLY A 76 4.22 -15.48 0.47
C GLY A 76 5.04 -16.44 1.33
N GLY A 77 5.23 -17.68 0.88
CA GLY A 77 6.09 -18.70 1.49
C GLY A 77 7.60 -18.49 1.29
N GLY A 78 8.04 -17.44 0.60
CA GLY A 78 9.46 -17.22 0.31
C GLY A 78 9.96 -17.95 -0.94
N PHE A 79 9.05 -18.29 -1.87
CA PHE A 79 9.36 -18.90 -3.17
C PHE A 79 10.00 -20.29 -3.09
N GLY A 80 9.79 -21.01 -1.99
CA GLY A 80 10.28 -22.37 -1.76
C GLY A 80 11.61 -22.44 -0.98
N PRO A 81 11.99 -23.64 -0.52
CA PRO A 81 13.13 -23.83 0.37
C PRO A 81 14.47 -23.51 -0.31
N GLY A 82 15.39 -22.89 0.44
CA GLY A 82 16.79 -22.71 0.04
C GLY A 82 17.05 -21.58 -0.96
N ARG A 83 16.05 -20.77 -1.32
CA ARG A 83 16.26 -19.63 -2.22
C ARG A 83 16.90 -18.44 -1.51
N THR A 84 17.94 -17.88 -2.15
CA THR A 84 18.63 -16.66 -1.70
C THR A 84 18.23 -15.42 -2.52
N SER A 85 17.45 -15.61 -3.59
CA SER A 85 16.94 -14.53 -4.44
C SER A 85 15.51 -14.84 -4.93
N PRO A 86 14.67 -13.81 -5.12
CA PRO A 86 13.33 -14.01 -5.66
C PRO A 86 13.44 -14.49 -7.12
N PRO A 87 12.59 -15.44 -7.56
CA PRO A 87 12.59 -15.95 -8.92
C PRO A 87 11.88 -15.00 -9.88
N PHE A 88 12.33 -13.75 -9.95
CA PHE A 88 11.74 -12.78 -10.89
C PHE A 88 12.45 -12.78 -12.23
N PRO A 89 11.71 -12.63 -13.35
CA PRO A 89 10.25 -12.51 -13.43
C PRO A 89 9.51 -13.80 -13.05
N TYR A 90 8.41 -13.67 -12.30
CA TYR A 90 7.53 -14.76 -11.89
C TYR A 90 6.22 -14.67 -12.66
N GLU A 91 5.92 -15.68 -13.47
CA GLU A 91 4.69 -15.74 -14.26
C GLU A 91 3.58 -16.45 -13.49
N VAL A 92 2.39 -15.86 -13.50
CA VAL A 92 1.17 -16.43 -12.94
C VAL A 92 0.21 -16.67 -14.09
N GLU A 93 0.05 -17.94 -14.45
CA GLU A 93 -0.93 -18.35 -15.44
C GLU A 93 -2.34 -18.09 -14.92
N MET A 94 -3.14 -17.37 -15.72
CA MET A 94 -4.54 -17.13 -15.42
C MET A 94 -5.35 -18.32 -15.92
N MET A 95 -6.24 -18.86 -15.07
CA MET A 95 -7.07 -20.00 -15.49
C MET A 95 -7.87 -19.66 -16.76
N PRO A 96 -7.90 -20.53 -17.79
CA PRO A 96 -8.65 -20.27 -19.00
C PRO A 96 -10.12 -19.99 -18.64
N PRO A 97 -10.79 -19.06 -19.35
CA PRO A 97 -12.20 -18.80 -19.08
C PRO A 97 -12.98 -20.12 -19.20
N ARG A 98 -13.81 -20.43 -18.18
CA ARG A 98 -14.84 -21.47 -18.34
C ARG A 98 -15.65 -21.05 -19.55
N GLN A 99 -15.62 -21.85 -20.63
CA GLN A 99 -16.27 -21.59 -21.93
C GLN A 99 -17.49 -20.66 -21.79
N THR A 100 -17.25 -19.36 -21.87
CA THR A 100 -18.30 -18.36 -21.80
C THR A 100 -18.87 -18.22 -23.20
N THR A 101 -20.17 -18.03 -23.27
CA THR A 101 -20.89 -17.86 -24.53
C THR A 101 -20.23 -16.77 -25.39
N PRO A 102 -20.15 -16.93 -26.73
CA PRO A 102 -19.41 -16.06 -27.65
C PRO A 102 -19.73 -14.56 -27.61
N ASN A 103 -20.78 -14.14 -26.90
CA ASN A 103 -21.30 -12.77 -26.90
C ASN A 103 -20.87 -11.91 -25.70
N ASP A 104 -20.15 -12.47 -24.72
CA ASP A 104 -19.63 -11.64 -23.63
C ASP A 104 -18.34 -10.96 -24.12
N GLY A 105 -18.30 -9.63 -24.11
CA GLY A 105 -17.22 -8.79 -24.69
C GLY A 105 -15.86 -8.91 -23.99
N GLY A 106 -15.35 -10.13 -23.82
CA GLY A 106 -14.26 -10.54 -22.94
C GLY A 106 -12.84 -10.18 -23.36
N ASN A 107 -12.64 -9.08 -24.10
CA ASN A 107 -11.30 -8.74 -24.63
C ASN A 107 -10.35 -8.08 -23.61
N ASP A 108 -10.80 -7.72 -22.39
CA ASP A 108 -9.94 -7.03 -21.40
C ASP A 108 -9.32 -7.98 -20.35
N ARG A 109 -9.30 -9.29 -20.62
CA ARG A 109 -8.66 -10.25 -19.73
C ARG A 109 -7.20 -10.49 -20.14
N PRO A 110 -6.22 -10.38 -19.22
CA PRO A 110 -4.84 -10.75 -19.51
C PRO A 110 -4.71 -12.26 -19.69
N ASP A 111 -3.82 -12.68 -20.58
CA ASP A 111 -3.46 -14.09 -20.78
C ASP A 111 -2.62 -14.59 -19.58
N ARG A 112 -1.73 -13.74 -19.08
CA ARG A 112 -0.84 -14.02 -17.94
C ARG A 112 -0.59 -12.76 -17.11
N LEU A 113 -0.27 -12.97 -15.83
CA LEU A 113 0.26 -11.92 -14.97
C LEU A 113 1.75 -12.17 -14.76
N ILE A 114 2.56 -11.13 -14.79
CA ILE A 114 4.01 -11.22 -14.56
C ILE A 114 4.36 -10.32 -13.38
N ILE A 115 5.04 -10.87 -12.38
CA ILE A 115 5.62 -10.09 -11.29
C ILE A 115 7.11 -10.01 -11.54
N ARG A 116 7.64 -8.79 -11.62
CA ARG A 116 9.07 -8.57 -11.83
C ARG A 116 9.56 -7.34 -11.09
N HIS A 117 10.87 -7.16 -11.05
CA HIS A 117 11.43 -5.90 -10.57
C HIS A 117 11.07 -4.75 -11.52
N LEU A 118 10.94 -3.56 -10.95
CA LEU A 118 10.88 -2.32 -11.71
C LEU A 118 12.22 -2.12 -12.43
N GLU A 119 12.15 -1.89 -13.73
CA GLU A 119 13.29 -1.54 -14.57
C GLU A 119 13.28 -0.03 -14.89
N GLU A 120 14.34 0.45 -15.52
CA GLU A 120 14.56 1.89 -15.71
C GLU A 120 13.61 2.45 -16.79
N GLU A 121 13.42 1.68 -17.85
CA GLU A 121 12.48 1.91 -18.95
C GLU A 121 11.02 2.01 -18.47
N ASP A 122 10.68 1.36 -17.36
CA ASP A 122 9.32 1.39 -16.81
C ASP A 122 8.99 2.73 -16.14
N ILE A 123 9.99 3.42 -15.57
CA ILE A 123 9.80 4.57 -14.68
C ILE A 123 8.97 5.66 -15.38
N ALA A 124 9.34 5.99 -16.62
CA ALA A 124 8.64 7.00 -17.40
C ALA A 124 7.18 6.63 -17.67
N SER A 125 6.88 5.33 -17.87
CA SER A 125 5.54 4.84 -18.17
C SER A 125 4.61 4.85 -16.95
N ILE A 126 5.14 4.59 -15.74
CA ILE A 126 4.34 4.50 -14.52
C ILE A 126 4.22 5.84 -13.78
N LEU A 127 5.13 6.79 -14.02
CA LEU A 127 5.18 8.06 -13.30
C LEU A 127 3.85 8.83 -13.36
N PRO A 128 3.14 8.95 -14.52
CA PRO A 128 1.86 9.64 -14.56
C PRO A 128 0.80 9.00 -13.65
N GLU A 129 0.81 7.66 -13.55
CA GLU A 129 -0.12 6.91 -12.72
C GLU A 129 0.19 7.08 -11.23
N ILE A 130 1.48 7.07 -10.86
CA ILE A 130 1.90 7.35 -9.48
C ILE A 130 1.49 8.78 -9.10
N VAL A 131 1.81 9.77 -9.93
CA VAL A 131 1.48 11.18 -9.67
C VAL A 131 -0.03 11.38 -9.59
N ARG A 132 -0.81 10.70 -10.44
CA ARG A 132 -2.28 10.76 -10.38
C ARG A 132 -2.82 10.21 -9.07
N GLU A 133 -2.29 9.09 -8.60
CA GLU A 133 -2.80 8.40 -7.41
C GLU A 133 -2.38 9.14 -6.13
N PHE A 134 -1.12 9.59 -6.02
CA PHE A 134 -0.67 10.39 -4.88
C PHE A 134 -1.16 11.84 -4.91
N GLY A 135 -1.22 12.45 -6.09
CA GLY A 135 -1.73 13.81 -6.27
C GLY A 135 -3.22 13.94 -6.04
N SER A 136 -3.99 12.85 -6.18
CA SER A 136 -5.42 12.83 -5.85
C SER A 136 -5.73 13.06 -4.36
N LEU A 137 -4.71 12.96 -3.50
CA LEU A 137 -4.84 13.24 -2.07
C LEU A 137 -4.71 14.74 -1.75
N ALA A 138 -4.23 15.56 -2.69
CA ALA A 138 -4.22 17.00 -2.51
C ALA A 138 -5.66 17.53 -2.64
N PRO A 139 -6.10 18.45 -1.76
CA PRO A 139 -7.39 19.12 -1.94
C PRO A 139 -7.43 19.82 -3.31
N ALA A 140 -8.64 19.97 -3.86
CA ALA A 140 -8.81 20.76 -5.07
C ALA A 140 -8.18 22.14 -4.85
N PRO A 141 -7.37 22.65 -5.80
CA PRO A 141 -6.75 23.95 -5.66
C PRO A 141 -7.82 25.02 -5.50
N GLU A 142 -7.60 25.92 -4.54
CA GLU A 142 -8.42 27.12 -4.45
C GLU A 142 -8.29 27.95 -5.73
N PRO A 143 -9.36 28.61 -6.20
CA PRO A 143 -9.28 29.47 -7.37
C PRO A 143 -8.19 30.53 -7.19
N GLY A 144 -7.15 30.50 -8.02
CA GLY A 144 -5.98 31.38 -7.94
C GLY A 144 -4.66 30.68 -7.61
N ASP A 145 -4.70 29.46 -7.08
CA ASP A 145 -3.51 28.69 -6.67
C ASP A 145 -3.06 27.63 -7.70
N GLU A 146 -3.52 27.75 -8.94
CA GLU A 146 -3.21 26.79 -10.01
C GLU A 146 -1.71 26.66 -10.28
N LEU A 147 -0.97 27.78 -10.23
CA LEU A 147 0.47 27.77 -10.45
C LEU A 147 1.20 27.06 -9.30
N SER A 148 0.84 27.36 -8.05
CA SER A 148 1.44 26.70 -6.88
C SER A 148 1.22 25.19 -6.96
N SER A 149 0.00 24.77 -7.28
CA SER A 149 -0.36 23.35 -7.41
C SER A 149 0.40 22.65 -8.55
N LYS A 150 0.62 23.34 -9.68
CA LYS A 150 1.45 22.82 -10.78
C LYS A 150 2.91 22.67 -10.36
N VAL A 151 3.46 23.65 -9.63
CA VAL A 151 4.84 23.60 -9.12
C VAL A 151 5.00 22.48 -8.09
N GLU A 152 4.07 22.34 -7.15
CA GLU A 152 4.07 21.27 -6.15
C GLU A 152 3.99 19.89 -6.81
N ASN A 153 3.07 19.69 -7.75
CA ASN A 153 2.96 18.44 -8.52
C ASN A 153 4.24 18.13 -9.30
N TYR A 154 4.89 19.15 -9.87
CA TYR A 154 6.16 18.99 -10.57
C TYR A 154 7.29 18.57 -9.62
N LEU A 155 7.44 19.25 -8.48
CA LEU A 155 8.47 18.93 -7.47
C LEU A 155 8.25 17.53 -6.86
N PHE A 156 6.99 17.16 -6.62
CA PHE A 156 6.63 15.81 -6.20
C PHE A 156 7.00 14.78 -7.26
N SER A 157 6.64 15.00 -8.52
CA SER A 157 6.98 14.12 -9.65
C SER A 157 8.49 13.94 -9.79
N LEU A 158 9.26 15.02 -9.64
CA LEU A 158 10.73 14.99 -9.67
C LEU A 158 11.31 14.17 -8.51
N THR A 159 10.75 14.33 -7.30
CA THR A 159 11.17 13.55 -6.12
C THR A 159 10.91 12.06 -6.31
N VAL A 160 9.73 11.69 -6.83
CA VAL A 160 9.38 10.31 -7.16
C VAL A 160 10.31 9.74 -8.22
N LEU A 161 10.56 10.49 -9.30
CA LEU A 161 11.47 10.10 -10.38
C LEU A 161 12.88 9.80 -9.84
N ILE A 162 13.48 10.75 -9.11
CA ILE A 162 14.80 10.59 -8.51
C ILE A 162 14.82 9.37 -7.59
N GLY A 163 13.81 9.23 -6.73
CA GLY A 163 13.68 8.13 -5.80
C GLY A 163 13.61 6.77 -6.49
N LEU A 164 12.79 6.62 -7.54
CA LEU A 164 12.66 5.35 -8.27
C LEU A 164 13.95 5.01 -9.02
N THR A 165 14.58 5.99 -9.69
CA THR A 165 15.86 5.79 -10.38
C THR A 165 16.95 5.33 -9.42
N GLN A 166 17.05 5.94 -8.23
CA GLN A 166 18.00 5.51 -7.20
C GLN A 166 17.78 4.06 -6.77
N ARG A 167 16.52 3.64 -6.58
CA ARG A 167 16.17 2.26 -6.19
C ARG A 167 16.52 1.26 -7.28
N VAL A 168 16.16 1.54 -8.54
CA VAL A 168 16.47 0.68 -9.68
C VAL A 168 17.98 0.53 -9.85
N LYS A 169 18.72 1.64 -9.81
CA LYS A 169 20.19 1.64 -9.94
C LYS A 169 20.86 0.81 -8.83
N ARG A 170 20.47 1.02 -7.57
CA ARG A 170 21.04 0.26 -6.43
C ARG A 170 20.74 -1.23 -6.51
N ARG A 171 19.57 -1.62 -7.02
CA ARG A 171 19.25 -3.02 -7.27
C ARG A 171 20.12 -3.60 -8.41
N LYS A 172 20.26 -2.88 -9.53
CA LYS A 172 21.05 -3.33 -10.71
C LYS A 172 22.54 -3.49 -10.41
N GLU A 173 23.12 -2.56 -9.65
CA GLU A 173 24.52 -2.66 -9.19
C GLU A 173 24.78 -3.92 -8.37
N GLY A 174 23.72 -4.58 -7.90
CA GLY A 174 23.77 -5.86 -7.23
C GLY A 174 24.47 -5.77 -5.87
N TYR A 175 24.43 -6.89 -5.17
CA TYR A 175 25.00 -7.02 -3.84
C TYR A 175 26.32 -7.77 -3.98
N SER A 176 27.39 -7.04 -4.31
CA SER A 176 28.73 -7.61 -4.22
C SER A 176 28.97 -8.07 -2.78
N ASN A 177 29.55 -9.25 -2.56
CA ASN A 177 29.92 -9.72 -1.22
C ASN A 177 30.92 -8.79 -0.52
N ALA A 178 31.66 -7.97 -1.28
CA ALA A 178 32.52 -6.92 -0.74
C ALA A 178 31.73 -5.66 -0.33
N ASN A 179 30.48 -5.54 -0.77
CA ASN A 179 29.57 -4.47 -0.46
C ASN A 179 28.63 -4.96 0.66
N SER A 180 28.88 -4.54 1.90
CA SER A 180 28.03 -4.86 3.07
C SER A 180 26.60 -4.30 2.98
N ALA A 181 26.25 -3.64 1.88
CA ALA A 181 24.92 -3.16 1.59
C ALA A 181 24.02 -4.34 1.20
N ARG A 182 23.24 -4.83 2.17
CA ARG A 182 22.09 -5.71 1.90
C ARG A 182 21.12 -5.05 0.91
N PRO A 183 20.33 -5.82 0.14
CA PRO A 183 19.15 -5.31 -0.53
C PRO A 183 18.34 -4.46 0.44
N ASP A 184 18.37 -3.13 0.29
CA ASP A 184 17.76 -2.22 1.26
C ASP A 184 16.40 -1.68 0.80
N HIS A 185 16.11 -1.79 -0.49
CA HIS A 185 14.86 -1.43 -1.15
C HIS A 185 14.62 -2.34 -2.36
N ASN A 186 13.35 -2.65 -2.60
CA ASN A 186 12.89 -3.36 -3.77
C ASN A 186 11.57 -2.75 -4.24
N VAL A 187 11.45 -2.55 -5.55
CA VAL A 187 10.19 -2.15 -6.18
C VAL A 187 9.82 -3.25 -7.14
N VAL A 188 8.66 -3.86 -6.92
CA VAL A 188 8.09 -4.87 -7.82
C VAL A 188 6.94 -4.26 -8.61
N CYS A 189 6.81 -4.71 -9.85
CA CYS A 189 5.72 -4.38 -10.76
C CYS A 189 4.87 -5.62 -10.98
N LEU A 190 3.57 -5.42 -11.07
CA LEU A 190 2.64 -6.39 -11.61
C LEU A 190 2.30 -5.99 -13.03
N VAL A 191 2.49 -6.90 -13.98
CA VAL A 191 2.27 -6.67 -15.41
C VAL A 191 1.15 -7.58 -15.89
N GLU A 192 0.13 -7.00 -16.51
CA GLU A 192 -0.81 -7.72 -17.36
C GLU A 192 -0.15 -7.94 -18.71
N SER A 193 -0.02 -9.20 -19.13
CA SER A 193 0.46 -9.53 -20.46
C SER A 193 -0.67 -10.14 -21.28
N HIS A 194 -0.91 -9.49 -22.40
CA HIS A 194 -1.81 -9.89 -23.47
C HIS A 194 -0.96 -10.34 -24.67
N ARG A 195 -1.56 -11.07 -25.61
CA ARG A 195 -0.89 -11.56 -26.84
C ARG A 195 0.04 -10.58 -27.55
N HIS A 196 -0.25 -9.28 -27.48
CA HIS A 196 0.49 -8.24 -28.21
C HIS A 196 0.93 -7.05 -27.35
N SER A 197 0.71 -7.09 -26.04
CA SER A 197 1.05 -5.96 -25.17
C SER A 197 1.33 -6.41 -23.74
N GLU A 198 2.23 -5.70 -23.09
CA GLU A 198 2.47 -5.81 -21.66
C GLU A 198 2.21 -4.45 -21.03
N GLN A 199 1.50 -4.46 -19.90
CA GLN A 199 1.10 -3.24 -19.23
C GLN A 199 1.28 -3.40 -17.72
N ILE A 200 2.06 -2.52 -17.08
CA ILE A 200 2.27 -2.55 -15.64
C ILE A 200 0.99 -2.10 -14.94
N VAL A 201 0.23 -2.96 -14.29
CA VAL A 201 -1.06 -2.60 -13.67
C VAL A 201 -0.99 -2.26 -12.19
N GLY A 202 0.20 -2.39 -11.61
CA GLY A 202 0.44 -2.05 -10.21
C GLY A 202 1.91 -2.12 -9.84
N ILE A 203 2.25 -1.49 -8.72
CA ILE A 203 3.58 -1.50 -8.14
C ILE A 203 3.49 -1.71 -6.63
N ALA A 204 4.53 -2.27 -6.04
CA ALA A 204 4.66 -2.30 -4.60
C ALA A 204 6.13 -2.17 -4.20
N GLU A 205 6.37 -1.52 -3.06
CA GLU A 205 7.71 -1.23 -2.56
C GLU A 205 7.92 -1.84 -1.18
N LEU A 206 9.04 -2.55 -1.03
CA LEU A 206 9.55 -3.08 0.22
C LEU A 206 10.92 -2.48 0.51
N SER A 207 11.19 -2.12 1.75
CA SER A 207 12.50 -1.65 2.18
C SER A 207 12.82 -2.09 3.60
N TRP A 208 14.10 -2.09 3.96
CA TRP A 208 14.48 -2.19 5.36
C TRP A 208 14.24 -0.85 6.04
N GLN A 209 13.49 -0.78 7.12
CA GLN A 209 13.33 0.48 7.87
C GLN A 209 13.53 0.24 9.37
N PRO A 210 14.02 1.24 10.11
CA PRO A 210 13.88 1.23 11.56
C PRO A 210 12.40 1.01 11.93
N PRO A 211 12.10 0.17 12.94
CA PRO A 211 10.74 -0.04 13.41
C PRO A 211 10.24 1.19 14.20
N ASN A 212 9.96 2.28 13.49
CA ASN A 212 9.47 3.53 14.05
C ASN A 212 8.04 3.79 13.56
N PRO A 213 7.02 3.63 14.42
CA PRO A 213 5.63 3.90 14.03
C PRO A 213 5.32 5.40 13.87
N ASN A 214 6.19 6.29 14.37
CA ASN A 214 5.97 7.74 14.30
C ASN A 214 6.58 8.39 13.05
N SER A 215 7.03 7.59 12.07
CA SER A 215 7.72 8.11 10.90
C SER A 215 7.49 7.22 9.68
N ASN A 216 7.32 7.87 8.53
CA ASN A 216 7.29 7.20 7.24
C ASN A 216 8.72 6.88 6.76
N ALA A 217 8.82 5.97 5.80
CA ALA A 217 10.07 5.76 5.09
C ALA A 217 10.53 7.07 4.42
N PRO A 218 11.81 7.45 4.53
CA PRO A 218 12.29 8.67 3.86
C PRO A 218 12.13 8.54 2.33
N PRO A 219 11.87 9.66 1.63
CA PRO A 219 11.73 9.64 0.16
C PRO A 219 13.04 9.22 -0.54
N TYR A 220 14.18 9.45 0.12
CA TYR A 220 15.51 9.11 -0.35
C TYR A 220 15.98 7.76 0.20
N VAL A 221 16.69 7.03 -0.64
CA VAL A 221 17.26 5.74 -0.26
C VAL A 221 18.49 5.94 0.62
N LEU A 222 18.33 5.71 1.91
CA LEU A 222 19.46 5.60 2.84
C LEU A 222 20.11 4.21 2.73
N PRO A 223 21.45 4.12 2.76
CA PRO A 223 22.13 2.84 2.78
C PRO A 223 21.83 2.06 4.08
N TYR A 224 21.82 0.73 3.99
CA TYR A 224 21.50 -0.16 5.12
C TYR A 224 22.27 0.16 6.43
N TYR A 225 23.57 0.44 6.34
CA TYR A 225 24.37 0.76 7.55
C TYR A 225 23.87 2.04 8.25
N ALA A 226 23.44 3.05 7.50
CA ALA A 226 22.87 4.27 8.06
C ALA A 226 21.53 3.97 8.73
N LYS A 227 20.69 3.13 8.11
CA LYS A 227 19.42 2.66 8.70
C LYS A 227 19.65 1.85 9.99
N ALA A 228 20.66 0.99 10.02
CA ALA A 228 21.05 0.23 11.21
C ALA A 228 21.56 1.16 12.33
N LEU A 229 22.33 2.19 11.99
CA LEU A 229 22.76 3.21 12.94
C LEU A 229 21.58 4.00 13.51
N LEU A 230 20.67 4.48 12.65
CA LEU A 230 19.44 5.17 13.07
C LEU A 230 18.57 4.27 13.95
N SER A 231 18.47 2.97 13.64
CA SER A 231 17.74 2.00 14.45
C SER A 231 18.32 1.86 15.87
N ARG A 232 19.64 1.98 16.04
CA ARG A 232 20.28 1.99 17.37
C ARG A 232 19.94 3.24 18.18
N PHE A 233 19.89 4.40 17.52
CA PHE A 233 19.56 5.65 18.19
C PHE A 233 18.08 5.77 18.56
N PHE A 234 17.18 5.36 17.66
CA PHE A 234 15.74 5.48 17.88
C PHE A 234 15.13 4.28 18.62
N GLY A 235 15.67 3.08 18.42
CA GLY A 235 15.14 1.84 19.03
C GLY A 235 15.29 1.77 20.54
N ARG A 236 16.22 2.54 21.14
CA ARG A 236 16.43 2.55 22.60
C ARG A 236 15.26 3.15 23.38
N ASN A 237 14.43 3.98 22.75
CA ASN A 237 13.32 4.67 23.42
C ASN A 237 11.94 4.05 23.14
N ASN A 238 11.84 3.16 22.15
CA ASN A 238 10.60 2.49 21.80
C ASN A 238 10.55 1.16 22.57
N GLY A 239 9.91 1.15 23.75
CA GLY A 239 9.79 -0.01 24.65
C GLY A 239 8.98 -1.20 24.11
N ASP A 240 9.08 -1.52 22.82
CA ASP A 240 8.36 -2.62 22.19
C ASP A 240 9.01 -3.97 22.53
N ALA A 241 8.79 -4.42 23.76
CA ALA A 241 9.21 -5.74 24.27
C ALA A 241 8.49 -6.93 23.58
N THR A 242 7.57 -6.66 22.64
CA THR A 242 6.82 -7.70 21.90
C THR A 242 7.43 -8.07 20.57
N THR A 243 8.37 -7.29 20.09
CA THR A 243 9.09 -7.69 18.90
C THR A 243 10.14 -8.69 19.36
N THR A 244 9.85 -9.99 19.15
CA THR A 244 10.88 -11.04 18.96
C THR A 244 11.68 -10.75 17.69
N THR A 245 12.09 -9.48 17.53
CA THR A 245 13.22 -9.10 16.71
C THR A 245 14.29 -9.99 17.23
N THR A 246 14.91 -10.78 16.36
CA THR A 246 16.20 -11.42 16.61
C THR A 246 17.09 -10.42 17.32
N THR A 247 17.01 -10.46 18.64
CA THR A 247 17.83 -9.65 19.50
C THR A 247 19.11 -10.44 19.43
N THR A 248 19.98 -10.01 18.51
CA THR A 248 21.39 -10.29 18.69
C THR A 248 21.69 -10.00 20.16
N THR A 249 22.51 -10.86 20.78
CA THR A 249 22.75 -11.00 22.23
C THR A 249 23.00 -9.70 23.01
N ALA A 250 23.09 -8.55 22.33
CA ALA A 250 23.28 -7.20 22.84
C ALA A 250 22.06 -6.25 22.76
N GLY A 251 20.83 -6.70 22.45
CA GLY A 251 19.64 -5.82 22.55
C GLY A 251 19.51 -4.76 21.44
N VAL A 252 20.22 -4.92 20.31
CA VAL A 252 20.26 -3.91 19.24
C VAL A 252 19.05 -4.05 18.32
N ALA A 253 18.24 -3.00 18.22
CA ALA A 253 17.16 -2.91 17.24
C ALA A 253 17.73 -2.99 15.81
N VAL A 254 17.27 -3.97 15.05
CA VAL A 254 17.66 -4.18 13.65
C VAL A 254 16.54 -3.64 12.77
N PRO A 255 16.85 -3.00 11.62
CA PRO A 255 15.82 -2.69 10.63
C PRO A 255 14.97 -3.92 10.32
N GLY A 256 13.66 -3.72 10.11
CA GLY A 256 12.72 -4.76 9.68
C GLY A 256 12.20 -4.51 8.27
N GLY A 257 11.47 -5.47 7.69
CA GLY A 257 10.79 -5.30 6.42
C GLY A 257 9.66 -4.28 6.55
N TYR A 258 9.62 -3.29 5.66
CA TYR A 258 8.63 -2.22 5.68
C TYR A 258 8.09 -1.98 4.27
N VAL A 259 6.78 -2.12 4.11
CA VAL A 259 6.06 -1.83 2.87
C VAL A 259 5.66 -0.37 2.88
N SER A 260 6.30 0.43 2.03
CA SER A 260 6.02 1.86 1.92
C SER A 260 4.88 2.18 0.97
N ASN A 261 4.67 1.35 -0.05
CA ASN A 261 3.69 1.63 -1.09
C ASN A 261 3.14 0.33 -1.69
N VAL A 262 1.82 0.31 -1.92
CA VAL A 262 1.11 -0.72 -2.68
C VAL A 262 0.08 0.00 -3.54
N LEU A 263 0.33 0.04 -4.84
CA LEU A 263 -0.52 0.73 -5.78
C LEU A 263 -1.04 -0.23 -6.84
N VAL A 264 -2.37 -0.26 -6.99
CA VAL A 264 -3.04 -0.91 -8.12
C VAL A 264 -3.83 0.15 -8.85
N TRP A 265 -3.61 0.24 -10.15
CA TRP A 265 -4.29 1.21 -11.00
C TRP A 265 -5.80 1.11 -10.86
N LYS A 266 -6.47 2.28 -10.80
CA LYS A 266 -7.92 2.38 -10.58
C LYS A 266 -8.76 1.45 -11.46
N THR A 267 -8.42 1.33 -12.74
CA THR A 267 -9.12 0.48 -13.73
C THR A 267 -8.90 -1.03 -13.55
N ARG A 268 -7.99 -1.42 -12.66
CA ARG A 268 -7.56 -2.81 -12.41
C ARG A 268 -7.80 -3.27 -10.97
N ARG A 269 -8.42 -2.44 -10.14
CA ARG A 269 -8.81 -2.79 -8.75
C ARG A 269 -9.90 -3.86 -8.73
N GLY A 270 -10.03 -4.55 -7.59
CA GLY A 270 -11.02 -5.63 -7.42
C GLY A 270 -10.64 -6.97 -8.07
N ARG A 271 -9.48 -7.06 -8.74
CA ARG A 271 -8.96 -8.29 -9.38
C ARG A 271 -8.05 -9.14 -8.47
N GLY A 272 -7.87 -8.74 -7.20
CA GLY A 272 -6.96 -9.41 -6.26
C GLY A 272 -5.48 -9.04 -6.40
N TYR A 273 -5.13 -8.09 -7.27
CA TYR A 273 -3.75 -7.67 -7.54
C TYR A 273 -3.01 -7.15 -6.31
N GLY A 274 -3.69 -6.49 -5.38
CA GLY A 274 -3.10 -6.07 -4.11
C GLY A 274 -2.61 -7.26 -3.27
N ARG A 275 -3.38 -8.36 -3.21
CA ARG A 275 -2.98 -9.59 -2.50
C ARG A 275 -1.75 -10.23 -3.16
N LEU A 276 -1.73 -10.25 -4.48
CA LEU A 276 -0.63 -10.80 -5.26
C LEU A 276 0.67 -10.00 -5.06
N LEU A 277 0.59 -8.66 -5.09
CA LEU A 277 1.73 -7.78 -4.80
C LEU A 277 2.24 -7.95 -3.37
N MET A 278 1.34 -8.01 -2.38
CA MET A 278 1.73 -8.23 -0.98
C MET A 278 2.40 -9.57 -0.76
N ALA A 279 1.88 -10.66 -1.36
CA ALA A 279 2.52 -11.97 -1.29
C ALA A 279 3.94 -11.97 -1.87
N ALA A 280 4.16 -11.25 -2.98
CA ALA A 280 5.49 -11.07 -3.54
C ALA A 280 6.43 -10.33 -2.57
N LEU A 281 5.97 -9.25 -1.93
CA LEU A 281 6.77 -8.51 -0.95
C LEU A 281 7.06 -9.33 0.31
N GLU A 282 6.09 -10.07 0.84
CA GLU A 282 6.26 -10.98 1.98
C GLU A 282 7.32 -12.06 1.66
N GLY A 283 7.28 -12.63 0.45
CA GLY A 283 8.29 -13.57 -0.02
C GLY A 283 9.70 -12.98 -0.09
N ILE A 284 9.83 -11.75 -0.61
CA ILE A 284 11.11 -11.04 -0.64
C ILE A 284 11.61 -10.77 0.78
N ALA A 285 10.72 -10.34 1.68
CA ALA A 285 11.06 -10.10 3.08
C ALA A 285 11.54 -11.38 3.79
N LYS A 286 10.94 -12.54 3.51
CA LYS A 286 11.45 -13.84 4.00
C LYS A 286 12.85 -14.16 3.48
N ILE A 287 13.12 -13.95 2.18
CA ILE A 287 14.47 -14.12 1.60
C ILE A 287 15.48 -13.17 2.26
N TRP A 288 15.04 -11.96 2.59
CA TRP A 288 15.85 -10.98 3.31
C TRP A 288 16.14 -11.37 4.77
N GLY A 289 15.48 -12.41 5.28
CA GLY A 289 15.58 -12.84 6.68
C GLY A 289 14.80 -11.92 7.62
N CYS A 290 13.76 -11.25 7.13
CA CYS A 290 12.84 -10.50 7.98
C CYS A 290 11.96 -11.46 8.77
N ASP A 291 11.82 -11.17 10.06
CA ASP A 291 10.91 -11.90 10.96
C ASP A 291 9.45 -11.43 10.85
N ASP A 292 9.26 -10.20 10.42
CA ASP A 292 7.99 -9.54 10.24
C ASP A 292 8.04 -8.53 9.08
N VAL A 293 6.86 -8.15 8.60
CA VAL A 293 6.65 -7.03 7.67
C VAL A 293 5.72 -6.04 8.32
N ARG A 294 6.07 -4.75 8.22
CA ARG A 294 5.29 -3.64 8.76
C ARG A 294 4.87 -2.66 7.67
N LEU A 295 3.82 -1.89 7.92
CA LEU A 295 3.33 -0.83 7.02
C LEU A 295 2.47 0.19 7.76
N HIS A 296 2.25 1.34 7.14
CA HIS A 296 1.20 2.27 7.52
C HIS A 296 0.02 2.17 6.57
N VAL A 297 -1.19 2.32 7.10
CA VAL A 297 -2.43 2.46 6.32
C VAL A 297 -3.24 3.63 6.87
N ASP A 298 -3.94 4.35 6.00
CA ASP A 298 -4.84 5.44 6.41
C ASP A 298 -5.86 4.95 7.45
N ALA A 299 -5.94 5.64 8.58
CA ALA A 299 -6.88 5.31 9.65
C ALA A 299 -8.32 5.74 9.33
N ASN A 300 -8.51 6.64 8.38
CA ASN A 300 -9.82 7.15 7.98
C ASN A 300 -10.74 6.00 7.49
N GLU A 301 -11.96 5.96 8.00
CA GLU A 301 -12.93 4.89 7.71
C GLU A 301 -13.46 4.90 6.26
N ASN A 302 -13.29 6.00 5.53
CA ASN A 302 -13.73 6.11 4.14
C ASN A 302 -12.59 5.82 3.18
N SER A 303 -11.47 6.55 3.28
CA SER A 303 -10.33 6.40 2.37
C SER A 303 -9.48 5.16 2.69
N GLY A 304 -9.34 4.79 3.97
CA GLY A 304 -8.51 3.67 4.40
C GLY A 304 -9.20 2.31 4.42
N ARG A 305 -10.54 2.24 4.38
CA ARG A 305 -11.30 0.99 4.61
C ARG A 305 -10.87 -0.17 3.73
N ILE A 306 -10.77 0.03 2.42
CA ILE A 306 -10.45 -1.04 1.47
C ILE A 306 -9.03 -1.58 1.72
N ALA A 307 -8.07 -0.70 2.02
CA ALA A 307 -6.71 -1.10 2.35
C ALA A 307 -6.65 -1.85 3.69
N ARG A 308 -7.38 -1.39 4.71
CA ARG A 308 -7.50 -2.06 6.01
C ARG A 308 -8.10 -3.46 5.89
N GLU A 309 -9.17 -3.61 5.12
CA GLU A 309 -9.79 -4.91 4.83
C GLU A 309 -8.82 -5.85 4.10
N LEU A 310 -8.09 -5.33 3.11
CA LEU A 310 -7.04 -6.08 2.41
C LEU A 310 -5.98 -6.59 3.40
N TYR A 311 -5.36 -5.71 4.17
CA TYR A 311 -4.28 -6.08 5.09
C TYR A 311 -4.76 -7.01 6.20
N SER A 312 -5.93 -6.75 6.78
CA SER A 312 -6.55 -7.65 7.77
C SER A 312 -6.79 -9.04 7.18
N SER A 313 -7.26 -9.14 5.93
CA SER A 313 -7.45 -10.43 5.24
C SER A 313 -6.15 -11.18 4.92
N LEU A 314 -5.01 -10.51 5.03
CA LEU A 314 -3.67 -11.07 4.84
C LEU A 314 -2.99 -11.41 6.18
N GLY A 315 -3.66 -11.18 7.32
CA GLY A 315 -3.12 -11.46 8.65
C GLY A 315 -2.35 -10.31 9.30
N TYR A 316 -2.41 -9.10 8.73
CA TYR A 316 -1.82 -7.92 9.38
C TYR A 316 -2.66 -7.48 10.57
N VAL A 317 -1.97 -7.16 11.67
CA VAL A 317 -2.56 -6.69 12.93
C VAL A 317 -1.96 -5.36 13.33
N GLY A 318 -2.73 -4.54 14.05
CA GLY A 318 -2.24 -3.28 14.62
C GLY A 318 -1.14 -3.51 15.65
N VAL A 319 -0.11 -2.68 15.64
CA VAL A 319 0.93 -2.68 16.68
C VAL A 319 0.53 -1.63 17.72
N PRO A 320 0.02 -2.03 18.90
CA PRO A 320 -0.43 -1.07 19.90
C PRO A 320 0.74 -0.25 20.45
N ASP A 321 0.50 1.03 20.74
CA ASP A 321 1.45 1.84 21.48
C ASP A 321 1.52 1.33 22.93
N ARG A 322 2.59 0.62 23.26
CA ARG A 322 2.87 0.11 24.61
C ARG A 322 3.61 1.11 25.48
N GLY A 323 4.13 2.18 24.89
CA GLY A 323 4.61 3.30 25.66
C GLY A 323 3.40 3.94 26.31
N GLY A 324 3.35 3.96 27.64
CA GLY A 324 2.38 4.74 28.39
C GLY A 324 2.60 6.23 28.18
N THR A 325 2.48 6.72 26.95
CA THR A 325 2.49 8.12 26.56
C THR A 325 1.19 8.77 27.02
N SER A 326 0.95 8.74 28.33
CA SER A 326 0.31 9.85 29.03
C SER A 326 1.16 11.14 28.98
N THR A 327 2.31 11.11 28.30
CA THR A 327 3.33 12.18 28.19
C THR A 327 3.47 12.58 26.72
N ASN A 328 2.87 13.67 26.27
CA ASN A 328 3.43 15.01 26.45
C ASN A 328 2.38 16.13 26.48
N GLY A 329 1.23 15.93 27.16
CA GLY A 329 0.27 17.03 27.35
C GLY A 329 -0.22 17.70 26.06
N ILE A 330 -0.05 17.05 24.90
CA ILE A 330 -0.65 17.49 23.65
C ILE A 330 -2.13 17.13 23.79
N ALA A 331 -2.88 18.06 24.38
CA ALA A 331 -4.31 18.01 24.66
C ALA A 331 -5.20 17.85 23.40
N GLY A 332 -4.61 17.55 22.24
CA GLY A 332 -5.28 17.53 20.94
C GLY A 332 -6.00 16.24 20.59
N TYR A 333 -5.83 15.14 21.35
CA TYR A 333 -6.30 13.82 20.91
C TYR A 333 -7.21 13.09 21.90
N GLY A 334 -7.81 13.79 22.86
CA GLY A 334 -8.84 13.20 23.74
C GLY A 334 -10.05 12.64 22.97
N TRP A 335 -10.24 13.03 21.71
CA TRP A 335 -11.25 12.45 20.81
C TRP A 335 -10.90 11.02 20.35
N MET A 336 -9.61 10.63 20.37
CA MET A 336 -9.19 9.26 20.11
C MET A 336 -9.37 8.45 21.39
N GLY A 337 -10.48 7.72 21.49
CA GLY A 337 -10.72 6.84 22.63
C GLY A 337 -9.61 5.79 22.81
N PRO A 338 -9.38 5.27 24.03
CA PRO A 338 -8.35 4.25 24.31
C PRO A 338 -8.41 3.00 23.41
N SER A 339 -9.59 2.71 22.83
CA SER A 339 -9.79 1.60 21.90
C SER A 339 -9.02 1.75 20.57
N MET A 340 -8.75 2.97 20.12
CA MET A 340 -8.06 3.25 18.86
C MET A 340 -6.53 3.14 18.98
N ALA A 341 -5.95 3.56 20.12
CA ALA A 341 -4.52 3.38 20.40
C ALA A 341 -4.11 1.90 20.40
N ASN A 342 -4.99 1.03 20.91
CA ASN A 342 -4.80 -0.42 20.90
C ASN A 342 -4.84 -1.04 19.49
N GLN A 343 -5.32 -0.30 18.48
CA GLN A 343 -5.30 -0.72 17.08
C GLN A 343 -4.03 -0.27 16.34
N GLY A 344 -3.08 0.34 17.06
CA GLY A 344 -1.85 0.88 16.48
C GLY A 344 -2.06 2.16 15.70
N LEU A 345 -2.88 3.07 16.22
CA LEU A 345 -3.07 4.40 15.63
C LEU A 345 -1.91 5.33 16.01
N TYR A 346 -1.27 5.92 15.01
CA TYR A 346 -0.18 6.88 15.14
C TYR A 346 -0.44 8.12 14.29
N LEU A 347 0.18 9.24 14.68
CA LEU A 347 0.19 10.45 13.86
C LEU A 347 1.54 10.57 13.19
N VAL A 348 1.54 10.48 11.88
CA VAL A 348 2.74 10.60 11.05
C VAL A 348 2.56 11.83 10.18
N ASP A 349 3.38 12.84 10.40
CA ASP A 349 3.30 14.12 9.69
C ASP A 349 1.91 14.78 9.78
N GLY A 350 1.23 14.60 10.92
CA GLY A 350 -0.11 15.12 11.19
C GLY A 350 -1.26 14.31 10.57
N VAL A 351 -0.95 13.19 9.89
CA VAL A 351 -1.95 12.29 9.31
C VAL A 351 -2.16 11.08 10.25
N PRO A 352 -3.41 10.75 10.61
CA PRO A 352 -3.70 9.57 11.43
C PRO A 352 -3.54 8.29 10.58
N LEU A 353 -2.57 7.45 10.93
CA LEU A 353 -2.26 6.19 10.25
C LEU A 353 -2.31 5.03 11.25
N LEU A 354 -2.81 3.87 10.81
CA LEU A 354 -2.63 2.62 11.53
C LEU A 354 -1.29 2.00 11.14
N TYR A 355 -0.46 1.69 12.14
CA TYR A 355 0.77 0.94 11.98
C TYR A 355 0.49 -0.54 12.15
N LEU A 356 0.61 -1.28 11.06
CA LEU A 356 0.29 -2.70 10.99
C LEU A 356 1.55 -3.56 10.88
N ARG A 357 1.46 -4.79 11.36
CA ARG A 357 2.51 -5.82 11.39
C ARG A 357 1.92 -7.16 10.96
N LYS A 358 2.69 -7.95 10.21
CA LYS A 358 2.46 -9.38 9.98
C LYS A 358 3.73 -10.17 10.35
N SER A 359 3.59 -11.21 11.17
CA SER A 359 4.69 -12.15 11.45
C SER A 359 4.96 -12.98 10.21
N LEU A 360 6.25 -13.19 9.89
CA LEU A 360 6.69 -14.12 8.85
C LEU A 360 7.23 -15.44 9.41
N LYS A 361 7.45 -15.49 10.73
CA LYS A 361 7.70 -16.72 11.48
C LYS A 361 6.38 -17.47 11.61
N GLU A 362 6.35 -18.72 11.15
CA GLU A 362 5.26 -19.69 11.33
C GLU A 362 3.98 -19.44 10.50
N GLU A 363 4.07 -19.71 9.18
CA GLU A 363 2.94 -20.11 8.33
C GLU A 363 3.28 -21.40 7.57
#